data_AF-A0A254RW17-F1
#
_entry.id   AF-A0A254RW17-F1
#
_cell.length_a   1.000
_cell.length_b   1.000
_cell.length_c   1.000
_cell.angle_alpha   90.00
_cell.angle_beta   90.00
_cell.angle_gamma   90.00
#
_symmetry.space_group_name_H-M   'P 1'
#
loop_
_entity.id
_entity.type
_entity.pdbx_description
1 polymer ?
#
loop_
_entity_poly.entity_id
_entity_poly.type
_entity_poly.pdbx_seq_one_letter_code
_entity_poly.pdbx_strand_id
1 'polypeptide(L)'
;YPAVASNGCYVASAPYGFPGGGAANTVPCIGVTKGIVNENLDPVTKKPTYNPASGCFPSKEAFDVMFRETPGVNSVHCRDVPFSQTADGKWEYDSQNEPTGAFTILNDLQDSVAAGVCTGTCATAATLRNVLGNVRYGAGSLSYVSSAAISLLGKVENWADIEPTTGLPYIDLYPTASGEFDSGTNPDVYDNLSWDLRIKSKGNQHFCFESHAHFVYRPGMQFSFRGDDDIWVFIDNRLAVDLGGTHMAAPGYVNLDEFKGAQGNLVAGKTYDIDIFFCDRRTDMSNIRISTNMYLQQKKSLTVSKKKTASGTYTYGVCYSVNNGGSCAAALNGSENVETCGNELASLGLTPSYYLVSGGTLDKSTAKMLTAGEVNVGGIDLTDPSVPMIYYDKMKLAPGRWSIFIEINKSTKKIMTFTIDENGTFEEEISSSDSGSNGGELDGSSNSNGGSEENPVAGSSASATEDGKNPEGAENGNGNVDPSSSSSKENGKNDSSDEKDDEDRNYAEPTFRVKMVAPFTFVIVFNEEIASQPKSYEVMDMLGSVVASGTVSTSETKVVAPSKGTFVVRSGRHHEIVKFK
;
A
#
# COMPACT_ATOMS: atom_id res chain seq x y z
N TYR A 1 -29.53 4.12 -23.70
CA TYR A 1 -28.23 3.53 -24.06
C TYR A 1 -27.96 3.76 -25.54
N PRO A 2 -27.48 4.94 -25.95
CA PRO A 2 -27.11 5.17 -27.33
C PRO A 2 -25.79 4.45 -27.63
N ALA A 3 -25.62 4.06 -28.89
CA ALA A 3 -24.58 3.16 -29.38
C ALA A 3 -23.18 3.54 -28.87
N VAL A 4 -22.62 2.68 -28.01
CA VAL A 4 -21.23 2.73 -27.56
C VAL A 4 -20.35 2.74 -28.80
N ALA A 5 -19.57 3.81 -29.02
CA ALA A 5 -18.65 3.84 -30.14
C ALA A 5 -17.73 2.61 -30.06
N SER A 6 -17.39 2.03 -31.21
CA SER A 6 -16.49 0.88 -31.30
C SER A 6 -15.23 1.15 -30.47
N ASN A 7 -15.03 0.40 -29.39
CA ASN A 7 -13.81 0.48 -28.59
C ASN A 7 -12.60 0.33 -29.54
N GLY A 8 -11.82 1.40 -29.74
CA GLY A 8 -10.64 1.40 -30.61
C GLY A 8 -9.52 0.44 -30.15
N CYS A 9 -9.63 -0.08 -28.93
CA CYS A 9 -8.78 -1.12 -28.36
C CYS A 9 -9.29 -2.55 -28.66
N TYR A 10 -10.47 -2.68 -29.26
CA TYR A 10 -10.96 -3.97 -29.74
C TYR A 10 -10.25 -4.35 -31.03
N VAL A 11 -9.49 -5.44 -30.96
CA VAL A 11 -8.91 -6.09 -32.13
C VAL A 11 -9.60 -7.43 -32.28
N ALA A 12 -10.35 -7.63 -33.36
CA ALA A 12 -11.07 -8.89 -33.61
C ALA A 12 -10.13 -10.10 -33.68
N SER A 13 -8.85 -9.89 -34.00
CA SER A 13 -7.79 -10.91 -33.99
C SER A 13 -7.04 -11.02 -32.66
N ALA A 14 -7.48 -10.36 -31.58
CA ALA A 14 -6.86 -10.52 -30.27
C ALA A 14 -7.06 -11.96 -29.78
N PRO A 15 -6.04 -12.61 -29.17
CA PRO A 15 -6.11 -14.01 -28.74
C PRO A 15 -7.29 -14.35 -27.81
N TYR A 16 -7.75 -13.39 -27.01
CA TYR A 16 -8.89 -13.52 -26.09
C TYR A 16 -9.96 -12.45 -26.34
N GLY A 17 -10.13 -12.05 -27.61
CA GLY A 17 -11.05 -11.00 -28.01
C GLY A 17 -12.50 -11.24 -27.58
N PHE A 18 -13.23 -10.14 -27.39
CA PHE A 18 -14.67 -10.20 -27.12
C PHE A 18 -15.47 -10.59 -28.39
N PRO A 19 -16.58 -11.35 -28.29
CA PRO A 19 -17.36 -11.78 -29.46
C PRO A 19 -18.18 -10.68 -30.16
N GLY A 20 -17.96 -9.39 -29.86
CA GLY A 20 -18.75 -8.26 -30.37
C GLY A 20 -18.57 -7.93 -31.86
N GLY A 21 -17.52 -8.43 -32.52
CA GLY A 21 -17.40 -8.46 -33.99
C GLY A 21 -17.53 -7.12 -34.74
N GLY A 22 -17.45 -5.97 -34.06
CA GLY A 22 -17.64 -4.65 -34.68
C GLY A 22 -19.10 -4.15 -34.77
N ALA A 23 -20.07 -4.85 -34.18
CA ALA A 23 -21.38 -4.25 -33.86
C ALA A 23 -21.25 -3.48 -32.54
N ALA A 24 -22.05 -2.41 -32.33
CA ALA A 24 -21.99 -1.53 -31.16
C ALA A 24 -21.73 -2.33 -29.87
N ASN A 25 -20.47 -2.29 -29.40
CA ASN A 25 -19.96 -3.16 -28.34
C ASN A 25 -20.76 -2.88 -27.06
N THR A 26 -21.61 -3.81 -26.64
CA THR A 26 -22.01 -3.83 -25.24
C THR A 26 -20.82 -4.41 -24.49
N VAL A 27 -20.07 -3.57 -23.77
CA VAL A 27 -19.18 -4.08 -22.73
C VAL A 27 -20.09 -4.82 -21.74
N PRO A 28 -19.98 -6.14 -21.57
CA PRO A 28 -20.83 -6.83 -20.61
C PRO A 28 -20.46 -6.36 -19.21
N CYS A 29 -21.46 -6.30 -18.33
CA CYS A 29 -21.23 -5.97 -16.92
C CYS A 29 -20.68 -4.55 -16.73
N ILE A 30 -21.27 -3.58 -17.43
CA ILE A 30 -21.15 -2.14 -17.12
C ILE A 30 -21.90 -1.87 -15.81
N GLY A 31 -21.28 -1.08 -14.93
CA GLY A 31 -21.74 -0.86 -13.58
C GLY A 31 -21.17 -1.91 -12.61
N VAL A 32 -21.30 -1.65 -11.31
CA VAL A 32 -20.95 -2.61 -10.27
C VAL A 32 -21.80 -3.87 -10.47
N THR A 33 -21.14 -4.95 -10.85
CA THR A 33 -21.70 -6.26 -11.18
C THR A 33 -21.07 -7.29 -10.26
N LYS A 34 -21.85 -7.75 -9.28
CA LYS A 34 -21.42 -8.79 -8.34
C LYS A 34 -21.46 -10.18 -8.97
N GLY A 35 -20.69 -11.10 -8.40
CA GLY A 35 -20.71 -12.51 -8.77
C GLY A 35 -20.01 -12.82 -10.09
N ILE A 36 -19.13 -11.93 -10.57
CA ILE A 36 -18.19 -12.22 -11.68
C ILE A 36 -17.22 -13.33 -11.27
N VAL A 37 -16.82 -13.32 -10.00
CA VAL A 37 -15.94 -14.32 -9.39
C VAL A 37 -16.73 -15.16 -8.39
N ASN A 38 -16.27 -16.39 -8.14
CA ASN A 38 -16.84 -17.21 -7.08
C ASN A 38 -16.46 -16.64 -5.70
N GLU A 39 -17.27 -16.97 -4.69
CA GLU A 39 -17.13 -16.46 -3.33
C GLU A 39 -15.81 -16.86 -2.64
N ASN A 40 -15.25 -18.01 -2.98
CA ASN A 40 -13.99 -18.48 -2.42
C ASN A 40 -12.85 -18.30 -3.42
N LEU A 41 -11.71 -17.84 -2.91
CA LEU A 41 -10.46 -17.78 -3.65
C LEU A 41 -9.97 -19.19 -3.97
N ASP A 42 -9.29 -19.38 -5.09
CA ASP A 42 -8.68 -20.66 -5.41
C ASP A 42 -7.61 -21.01 -4.35
N PRO A 43 -7.72 -22.16 -3.66
CA PRO A 43 -6.86 -22.47 -2.53
C PRO A 43 -5.42 -22.80 -2.92
N VAL A 44 -5.14 -23.04 -4.19
CA VAL A 44 -3.80 -23.39 -4.70
C VAL A 44 -3.14 -22.19 -5.33
N THR A 45 -3.82 -21.55 -6.28
CA THR A 45 -3.28 -20.43 -7.05
C THR A 45 -3.44 -19.09 -6.33
N LYS A 46 -4.27 -19.03 -5.28
CA LYS A 46 -4.64 -17.80 -4.59
C LYS A 46 -5.20 -16.73 -5.52
N LYS A 47 -5.88 -17.12 -6.61
CA LYS A 47 -6.49 -16.19 -7.58
C LYS A 47 -8.02 -16.28 -7.56
N PRO A 48 -8.73 -15.21 -7.96
CA PRO A 48 -10.18 -15.26 -8.14
C PRO A 48 -10.51 -16.29 -9.21
N THR A 49 -11.62 -17.02 -9.02
CA THR A 49 -12.11 -17.98 -10.01
C THR A 49 -13.32 -17.42 -10.71
N TYR A 50 -13.31 -17.40 -12.05
CA TYR A 50 -14.44 -16.90 -12.83
C TYR A 50 -15.72 -17.70 -12.54
N ASN A 51 -16.83 -16.99 -12.39
CA ASN A 51 -18.18 -17.54 -12.37
C ASN A 51 -18.83 -17.39 -13.75
N PRO A 52 -18.96 -18.47 -14.54
CA PRO A 52 -19.53 -18.41 -15.89
C PRO A 52 -20.99 -17.95 -15.93
N ALA A 53 -21.73 -18.07 -14.81
CA ALA A 53 -23.11 -17.61 -14.73
C ALA A 53 -23.24 -16.08 -14.83
N SER A 54 -22.16 -15.33 -14.59
CA SER A 54 -22.13 -13.87 -14.75
C SER A 54 -22.23 -13.42 -16.22
N GLY A 55 -21.70 -14.23 -17.15
CA GLY A 55 -21.64 -13.87 -18.58
C GLY A 55 -20.71 -12.68 -18.91
N CYS A 56 -19.89 -12.22 -17.95
CA CYS A 56 -19.07 -11.02 -18.11
C CYS A 56 -17.81 -11.23 -18.96
N PHE A 57 -17.37 -12.48 -19.12
CA PHE A 57 -16.21 -12.85 -19.92
C PHE A 57 -16.58 -13.95 -20.92
N PRO A 58 -15.96 -13.97 -22.12
CA PRO A 58 -16.30 -14.92 -23.17
C PRO A 58 -15.87 -16.36 -22.83
N SER A 59 -14.89 -16.54 -21.94
CA SER A 59 -14.49 -17.84 -21.42
C SER A 59 -13.74 -17.70 -20.09
N LYS A 60 -13.53 -18.82 -19.40
CA LYS A 60 -12.68 -18.86 -18.20
C LYS A 60 -11.24 -18.47 -18.52
N GLU A 61 -10.71 -18.93 -19.65
CA GLU A 61 -9.34 -18.63 -20.07
C GLU A 61 -9.13 -17.13 -20.30
N ALA A 62 -10.14 -16.45 -20.86
CA ALA A 62 -10.13 -14.99 -21.05
C ALA A 62 -10.18 -14.21 -19.73
N PHE A 63 -10.79 -14.77 -18.68
CA PHE A 63 -10.71 -14.21 -17.33
C PHE A 63 -9.34 -14.49 -16.70
N ASP A 64 -8.89 -15.75 -16.73
CA ASP A 64 -7.67 -16.20 -16.07
C ASP A 64 -6.42 -15.43 -16.56
N VAL A 65 -6.38 -15.02 -17.83
CA VAL A 65 -5.24 -14.28 -18.37
C VAL A 65 -5.05 -12.93 -17.69
N MET A 66 -6.08 -12.32 -17.08
CA MET A 66 -5.94 -11.06 -16.34
C MET A 66 -4.89 -11.13 -15.22
N PHE A 67 -4.76 -12.30 -14.59
CA PHE A 67 -3.84 -12.54 -13.48
C PHE A 67 -2.76 -13.57 -13.83
N ARG A 68 -2.61 -13.93 -15.10
CA ARG A 68 -1.64 -14.94 -15.55
C ARG A 68 -0.88 -14.44 -16.77
N GLU A 69 0.44 -14.30 -16.60
CA GLU A 69 1.31 -13.93 -17.71
C GLU A 69 1.15 -14.91 -18.87
N THR A 70 0.80 -14.37 -20.03
CA THR A 70 0.54 -15.14 -21.23
C THR A 70 1.34 -14.51 -22.39
N PRO A 71 2.33 -15.23 -22.95
CA PRO A 71 3.18 -14.70 -24.01
C PRO A 71 2.39 -14.13 -25.19
N GLY A 72 2.70 -12.90 -25.57
CA GLY A 72 2.02 -12.19 -26.67
C GLY A 72 0.64 -11.61 -26.31
N VAL A 73 0.21 -11.70 -25.06
CA VAL A 73 -1.08 -11.19 -24.56
C VAL A 73 -0.88 -10.14 -23.48
N ASN A 74 -0.11 -10.44 -22.45
CA ASN A 74 0.22 -9.50 -21.38
C ASN A 74 1.63 -9.76 -20.82
N SER A 75 2.06 -8.91 -19.90
CA SER A 75 3.34 -9.01 -19.19
C SER A 75 3.15 -8.57 -17.75
N VAL A 76 3.95 -9.13 -16.84
CA VAL A 76 3.89 -8.78 -15.42
C VAL A 76 4.87 -7.67 -15.11
N HIS A 77 4.43 -6.69 -14.32
CA HIS A 77 5.26 -5.61 -13.80
C HIS A 77 5.17 -5.56 -12.27
N CYS A 78 6.26 -5.16 -11.63
CA CYS A 78 6.39 -5.18 -10.19
C CYS A 78 6.37 -3.79 -9.58
N ARG A 79 5.42 -3.54 -8.67
CA ARG A 79 5.21 -2.24 -8.02
C ARG A 79 4.81 -2.42 -6.56
N ASP A 80 5.47 -1.68 -5.67
CA ASP A 80 5.04 -1.56 -4.28
C ASP A 80 4.04 -0.39 -4.14
N VAL A 81 2.99 -0.58 -3.35
CA VAL A 81 1.95 0.43 -3.08
C VAL A 81 2.12 0.96 -1.65
N PRO A 82 2.67 2.17 -1.45
CA PRO A 82 3.01 2.66 -0.12
C PRO A 82 1.80 3.23 0.62
N PHE A 83 1.52 2.69 1.80
CA PHE A 83 0.50 3.24 2.70
C PHE A 83 1.10 4.29 3.62
N SER A 84 0.32 5.35 3.89
CA SER A 84 0.64 6.40 4.85
C SER A 84 -0.40 6.44 5.97
N GLN A 85 -0.02 6.94 7.15
CA GLN A 85 -0.97 7.06 8.25
C GLN A 85 -1.72 8.39 8.17
N THR A 86 -3.04 8.35 8.19
CA THR A 86 -3.93 9.51 8.20
C THR A 86 -4.09 10.08 9.61
N ALA A 87 -4.61 11.31 9.72
CA ALA A 87 -4.77 12.01 11.00
C ALA A 87 -5.73 11.30 11.98
N ASP A 88 -6.68 10.51 11.47
CA ASP A 88 -7.58 9.65 12.24
C ASP A 88 -6.94 8.30 12.63
N GLY A 89 -5.66 8.08 12.28
CA GLY A 89 -4.87 6.93 12.68
C GLY A 89 -4.98 5.70 11.76
N LYS A 90 -5.76 5.77 10.69
CA LYS A 90 -5.85 4.70 9.67
C LYS A 90 -4.63 4.69 8.76
N TRP A 91 -4.41 3.56 8.10
CA TRP A 91 -3.49 3.42 6.98
C TRP A 91 -4.24 3.66 5.68
N GLU A 92 -3.67 4.49 4.82
CA GLU A 92 -4.27 4.87 3.55
C GLU A 92 -3.27 4.89 2.40
N TYR A 93 -3.74 4.41 1.25
CA TYR A 93 -3.19 4.72 -0.05
C TYR A 93 -4.29 5.39 -0.88
N ASP A 94 -3.98 6.50 -1.54
CA ASP A 94 -4.89 7.20 -2.46
C ASP A 94 -4.12 7.59 -3.72
N SER A 95 -4.54 7.05 -4.86
CA SER A 95 -3.90 7.30 -6.15
C SER A 95 -4.00 8.76 -6.61
N GLN A 96 -4.91 9.55 -6.03
CA GLN A 96 -4.99 10.99 -6.30
C GLN A 96 -3.72 11.74 -5.88
N ASN A 97 -2.96 11.20 -4.93
CA ASN A 97 -1.70 11.80 -4.47
C ASN A 97 -0.49 11.45 -5.36
N GLU A 98 -0.68 10.63 -6.40
CA GLU A 98 0.39 10.30 -7.34
C GLU A 98 0.64 11.42 -8.35
N PRO A 99 1.82 11.47 -9.00
CA PRO A 99 2.12 12.51 -9.99
C PRO A 99 1.11 12.62 -11.15
N THR A 100 0.48 11.50 -11.53
CA THR A 100 -0.61 11.45 -12.52
C THR A 100 -2.00 11.64 -11.92
N GLY A 101 -2.11 11.56 -10.59
CA GLY A 101 -3.38 11.53 -9.86
C GLY A 101 -4.25 10.30 -10.18
N ALA A 102 -3.66 9.25 -10.71
CA ALA A 102 -4.33 8.02 -11.13
C ALA A 102 -3.41 6.82 -10.89
N PHE A 103 -3.99 5.68 -10.53
CA PHE A 103 -3.25 4.43 -10.32
C PHE A 103 -2.86 3.85 -11.67
N THR A 104 -1.61 3.98 -12.09
CA THR A 104 -1.24 3.54 -13.44
C THR A 104 0.18 3.04 -13.54
N ILE A 105 0.37 1.97 -14.33
CA ILE A 105 1.69 1.43 -14.68
C ILE A 105 2.49 2.33 -15.63
N LEU A 106 1.85 3.35 -16.24
CA LEU A 106 2.48 4.21 -17.26
C LEU A 106 3.69 4.99 -16.71
N ASN A 107 3.64 5.42 -15.45
CA ASN A 107 4.76 6.12 -14.81
C ASN A 107 5.89 5.17 -14.40
N ASP A 108 5.54 3.95 -13.99
CA ASP A 108 6.49 3.02 -13.37
C ASP A 108 7.57 2.54 -14.38
N LEU A 109 7.26 2.63 -15.68
CA LEU A 109 8.11 2.14 -16.75
C LEU A 109 8.89 3.22 -17.48
N GLN A 110 8.62 4.51 -17.24
CA GLN A 110 9.24 5.60 -18.02
C GLN A 110 10.77 5.61 -17.90
N ASP A 111 11.29 5.48 -16.68
CA ASP A 111 12.74 5.42 -16.42
C ASP A 111 13.36 4.14 -16.98
N SER A 112 12.63 3.02 -16.91
CA SER A 112 13.04 1.72 -17.44
C SER A 112 13.15 1.74 -18.98
N VAL A 113 12.30 2.51 -19.65
CA VAL A 113 12.41 2.76 -21.10
C VAL A 113 13.60 3.65 -21.41
N ALA A 114 13.79 4.74 -20.67
CA ALA A 114 14.93 5.64 -20.85
C ALA A 114 16.27 4.91 -20.65
N ALA A 115 16.32 3.95 -19.73
CA ALA A 115 17.48 3.09 -19.48
C ALA A 115 17.62 1.92 -20.47
N GLY A 116 16.67 1.72 -21.38
CA GLY A 116 16.70 0.64 -22.38
C GLY A 116 16.44 -0.77 -21.85
N VAL A 117 16.01 -0.91 -20.59
CA VAL A 117 15.71 -2.22 -19.96
C VAL A 117 14.27 -2.67 -20.20
N CYS A 118 13.38 -1.74 -20.55
CA CYS A 118 12.00 -2.00 -20.98
C CYS A 118 11.90 -1.72 -22.49
N THR A 119 11.81 -2.77 -23.31
CA THR A 119 11.77 -2.66 -24.79
C THR A 119 10.51 -3.31 -25.38
N GLY A 120 10.22 -3.06 -26.66
CA GLY A 120 9.08 -3.68 -27.36
C GLY A 120 7.72 -3.32 -26.75
N THR A 121 6.95 -4.33 -26.34
CA THR A 121 5.62 -4.17 -25.73
C THR A 121 5.68 -3.43 -24.39
N CYS A 122 6.74 -3.65 -23.60
CA CYS A 122 6.99 -2.93 -22.35
C CYS A 122 7.16 -1.42 -22.63
N ALA A 123 7.98 -1.06 -23.63
CA ALA A 123 8.17 0.34 -24.01
C ALA A 123 6.89 0.99 -24.55
N THR A 124 6.07 0.21 -25.26
CA THR A 124 4.75 0.65 -25.73
C THR A 124 3.81 0.93 -24.55
N ALA A 125 3.85 0.09 -23.51
CA ALA A 125 3.07 0.28 -22.29
C ALA A 125 3.54 1.48 -21.44
N ALA A 126 4.79 1.92 -21.56
CA ALA A 126 5.32 3.07 -20.81
C ALA A 126 4.97 4.46 -21.40
N THR A 127 4.20 4.51 -22.49
CA THR A 127 3.95 5.78 -23.19
C THR A 127 2.95 6.63 -22.41
N LEU A 128 3.44 7.65 -21.69
CA LEU A 128 2.63 8.62 -20.97
C LEU A 128 1.62 9.32 -21.88
N ARG A 129 0.40 9.54 -21.37
CA ARG A 129 -0.60 10.36 -22.04
C ARG A 129 -0.62 11.75 -21.43
N ASN A 130 -0.45 12.75 -22.28
CA ASN A 130 -0.82 14.11 -21.92
C ASN A 130 -2.35 14.17 -21.71
N VAL A 131 -2.78 14.83 -20.63
CA VAL A 131 -4.15 15.35 -20.42
C VAL A 131 -5.27 14.41 -19.91
N LEU A 132 -4.97 13.28 -19.25
CA LEU A 132 -6.02 12.46 -18.60
C LEU A 132 -5.65 12.19 -17.13
N GLY A 133 -6.03 13.12 -16.25
CA GLY A 133 -5.90 12.98 -14.78
C GLY A 133 -7.11 12.29 -14.13
N ASN A 134 -7.30 12.54 -12.83
CA ASN A 134 -8.31 11.94 -11.95
C ASN A 134 -9.71 11.89 -12.58
N VAL A 135 -10.50 10.87 -12.20
CA VAL A 135 -11.93 10.82 -12.47
C VAL A 135 -12.58 12.11 -11.96
N ARG A 136 -13.18 12.88 -12.88
CA ARG A 136 -14.34 13.69 -12.52
C ARG A 136 -15.51 12.72 -12.42
N TYR A 137 -15.96 12.49 -11.21
CA TYR A 137 -17.16 11.71 -10.94
C TYR A 137 -18.32 12.35 -11.71
N GLY A 138 -19.27 11.53 -12.17
CA GLY A 138 -20.44 12.07 -12.86
C GLY A 138 -21.18 13.05 -11.96
N ALA A 139 -21.77 14.09 -12.56
CA ALA A 139 -22.83 14.83 -11.90
C ALA A 139 -23.99 13.84 -11.70
N GLY A 140 -24.11 13.28 -10.51
CA GLY A 140 -25.15 12.29 -10.24
C GLY A 140 -26.51 12.95 -10.40
N SER A 141 -27.46 12.28 -11.06
CA SER A 141 -28.83 12.77 -11.02
C SER A 141 -29.33 12.71 -9.57
N LEU A 142 -29.78 13.85 -9.03
CA LEU A 142 -30.38 13.96 -7.69
C LEU A 142 -31.54 12.97 -7.45
N SER A 143 -32.08 12.40 -8.53
CA SER A 143 -33.20 11.46 -8.52
C SER A 143 -32.84 10.09 -7.93
N TYR A 144 -31.56 9.76 -7.78
CA TYR A 144 -31.11 8.43 -7.38
C TYR A 144 -30.24 8.40 -6.13
N VAL A 145 -30.09 9.53 -5.44
CA VAL A 145 -29.35 9.63 -4.17
C VAL A 145 -30.21 9.09 -3.02
N SER A 146 -29.68 8.23 -2.14
CA SER A 146 -30.48 7.73 -1.02
C SER A 146 -30.85 8.82 -0.04
N SER A 147 -32.00 8.64 0.62
CA SER A 147 -32.46 9.57 1.65
C SER A 147 -31.46 9.69 2.82
N ALA A 148 -30.68 8.65 3.10
CA ALA A 148 -29.62 8.69 4.11
C ALA A 148 -28.48 9.62 3.68
N ALA A 149 -27.99 9.50 2.45
CA ALA A 149 -26.96 10.38 1.91
C ALA A 149 -27.44 11.83 1.82
N ILE A 150 -28.68 12.07 1.36
CA ILE A 150 -29.28 13.43 1.33
C ILE A 150 -29.39 14.02 2.75
N SER A 151 -29.78 13.21 3.74
CA SER A 151 -29.90 13.67 5.12
C SER A 151 -28.54 13.98 5.76
N LEU A 152 -27.48 13.27 5.36
CA LEU A 152 -26.15 13.40 5.94
C LEU A 152 -25.32 14.50 5.26
N LEU A 153 -25.37 14.57 3.93
CA LEU A 153 -24.47 15.38 3.10
C LEU A 153 -25.21 16.52 2.38
N GLY A 154 -26.54 16.55 2.41
CA GLY A 154 -27.35 17.48 1.63
C GLY A 154 -27.48 17.07 0.16
N LYS A 155 -27.85 18.02 -0.70
CA LYS A 155 -27.88 17.80 -2.15
C LYS A 155 -26.45 17.88 -2.70
N VAL A 156 -25.90 16.73 -3.07
CA VAL A 156 -24.61 16.63 -3.76
C VAL A 156 -24.85 16.63 -5.27
N GLU A 157 -24.40 17.66 -5.96
CA GLU A 157 -24.51 17.77 -7.42
C GLU A 157 -23.34 17.08 -8.14
N ASN A 158 -22.16 17.06 -7.51
CA ASN A 158 -20.96 16.43 -8.03
C ASN A 158 -20.28 15.59 -6.93
N TRP A 159 -20.24 14.28 -7.14
CA TRP A 159 -19.66 13.32 -6.20
C TRP A 159 -18.13 13.40 -6.12
N ALA A 160 -17.50 14.14 -7.04
CA ALA A 160 -16.08 14.46 -7.05
C ALA A 160 -15.68 15.55 -6.09
N ASP A 161 -16.63 16.39 -5.69
CA ASP A 161 -16.31 17.57 -4.90
C ASP A 161 -15.86 17.14 -3.50
N ILE A 162 -14.96 17.94 -2.94
CA ILE A 162 -14.47 17.75 -1.58
C ILE A 162 -15.51 18.32 -0.61
N GLU A 163 -15.97 17.49 0.32
CA GLU A 163 -16.84 17.95 1.40
C GLU A 163 -16.01 18.80 2.38
N PRO A 164 -16.38 20.07 2.62
CA PRO A 164 -15.53 21.02 3.34
C PRO A 164 -15.22 20.65 4.79
N THR A 165 -16.05 19.84 5.45
CA THR A 165 -15.90 19.49 6.87
C THR A 165 -14.89 18.39 7.10
N THR A 166 -14.89 17.38 6.21
CA THR A 166 -14.11 16.16 6.30
C THR A 166 -12.85 16.21 5.43
N GLY A 167 -12.84 17.07 4.40
CA GLY A 167 -11.76 17.12 3.43
C GLY A 167 -11.71 15.90 2.50
N LEU A 168 -12.79 15.10 2.47
CA LEU A 168 -12.90 13.91 1.63
C LEU A 168 -13.86 14.16 0.46
N PRO A 169 -13.67 13.50 -0.69
CA PRO A 169 -14.67 13.47 -1.75
C PRO A 169 -16.05 13.05 -1.21
N TYR A 170 -17.14 13.67 -1.66
CA TYR A 170 -18.49 13.30 -1.18
C TYR A 170 -18.82 11.81 -1.38
N ILE A 171 -18.27 11.16 -2.41
CA ILE A 171 -18.44 9.72 -2.63
C ILE A 171 -17.82 8.86 -1.50
N ASP A 172 -16.76 9.34 -0.85
CA ASP A 172 -16.09 8.65 0.26
C ASP A 172 -16.85 8.79 1.57
N LEU A 173 -17.78 9.75 1.63
CA LEU A 173 -18.68 9.98 2.76
C LEU A 173 -20.05 9.37 2.53
N TYR A 174 -20.29 8.81 1.33
CA TYR A 174 -21.56 8.25 0.96
C TYR A 174 -21.88 7.06 1.88
N PRO A 175 -22.94 7.13 2.69
CA PRO A 175 -23.31 6.01 3.53
C PRO A 175 -23.80 4.89 2.61
N THR A 176 -22.94 3.90 2.38
CA THR A 176 -23.28 2.71 1.61
C THR A 176 -24.16 1.81 2.47
N ALA A 177 -25.47 1.77 2.23
CA ALA A 177 -26.25 0.63 2.70
C ALA A 177 -25.83 -0.62 1.93
N SER A 178 -25.91 -1.79 2.57
CA SER A 178 -25.76 -3.07 1.87
C SER A 178 -26.77 -3.12 0.71
N GLY A 179 -26.31 -3.37 -0.53
CA GLY A 179 -27.18 -3.38 -1.70
C GLY A 179 -27.16 -2.10 -2.55
N GLU A 180 -26.70 -0.98 -2.00
CA GLU A 180 -26.93 0.35 -2.59
C GLU A 180 -26.11 0.65 -3.85
N PHE A 181 -25.10 -0.17 -4.15
CA PHE A 181 -24.32 -0.11 -5.39
C PHE A 181 -24.43 -1.40 -6.22
N ASP A 182 -25.21 -2.40 -5.79
CA ASP A 182 -25.11 -3.79 -6.27
C ASP A 182 -25.54 -4.04 -7.72
N SER A 183 -26.17 -3.05 -8.36
CA SER A 183 -26.76 -3.17 -9.70
C SER A 183 -26.14 -2.23 -10.74
N GLY A 184 -25.19 -1.39 -10.33
CA GLY A 184 -24.57 -0.39 -11.20
C GLY A 184 -25.53 0.65 -11.82
N THR A 185 -26.81 0.66 -11.41
CA THR A 185 -27.86 1.52 -11.96
C THR A 185 -28.37 2.55 -10.96
N ASN A 186 -28.14 2.35 -9.67
CA ASN A 186 -28.49 3.29 -8.60
C ASN A 186 -27.38 3.31 -7.53
N PRO A 187 -26.97 4.49 -7.05
CA PRO A 187 -27.28 5.80 -7.62
C PRO A 187 -26.68 5.94 -9.04
N ASP A 188 -27.39 6.59 -9.98
CA ASP A 188 -26.85 6.92 -11.32
C ASP A 188 -25.86 8.09 -11.23
N VAL A 189 -24.76 7.86 -10.49
CA VAL A 189 -23.59 8.75 -10.37
C VAL A 189 -22.61 8.55 -11.53
N TYR A 190 -23.02 7.73 -12.51
CA TYR A 190 -22.16 7.08 -13.49
C TYR A 190 -22.26 7.71 -14.89
N ASP A 191 -22.79 8.93 -15.00
CA ASP A 191 -23.09 9.62 -16.26
C ASP A 191 -21.95 9.45 -17.29
N ASN A 192 -22.33 8.82 -18.40
CA ASN A 192 -21.46 8.24 -19.40
C ASN A 192 -21.27 9.14 -20.64
N LEU A 193 -21.70 10.40 -20.59
CA LEU A 193 -21.67 11.34 -21.71
C LEU A 193 -20.29 11.55 -22.37
N SER A 194 -19.19 11.10 -21.75
CA SER A 194 -17.83 11.21 -22.28
C SER A 194 -17.12 9.89 -22.59
N TRP A 195 -17.80 8.74 -22.64
CA TRP A 195 -17.14 7.45 -22.97
C TRP A 195 -16.47 7.48 -24.36
N ASP A 196 -17.14 8.04 -25.38
CA ASP A 196 -16.61 8.08 -26.75
C ASP A 196 -15.44 9.07 -26.94
N LEU A 197 -15.35 10.11 -26.10
CA LEU A 197 -14.31 11.13 -26.19
C LEU A 197 -12.98 10.72 -25.52
N ARG A 198 -12.99 9.63 -24.75
CA ARG A 198 -11.90 9.21 -23.86
C ARG A 198 -11.02 8.08 -24.46
N ILE A 199 -11.57 7.28 -25.37
CA ILE A 199 -10.83 6.28 -26.17
C ILE A 199 -10.10 6.95 -27.35
N LYS A 200 -9.05 7.74 -27.04
CA LYS A 200 -8.32 8.55 -28.05
C LYS A 200 -7.05 7.91 -28.62
N SER A 201 -6.57 6.77 -28.11
CA SER A 201 -5.34 6.16 -28.65
C SER A 201 -5.19 4.66 -28.37
N LYS A 202 -4.36 3.99 -29.17
CA LYS A 202 -4.03 2.55 -29.14
C LYS A 202 -2.99 2.16 -28.05
N GLY A 203 -2.95 2.86 -26.92
CA GLY A 203 -2.02 2.54 -25.82
C GLY A 203 -2.47 1.31 -25.03
N ASN A 204 -1.53 0.60 -24.39
CA ASN A 204 -1.89 -0.46 -23.44
C ASN A 204 -2.32 0.17 -22.11
N GLN A 205 -3.63 0.30 -21.91
CA GLN A 205 -4.24 0.96 -20.75
C GLN A 205 -4.93 -0.03 -19.81
N HIS A 206 -5.11 -1.27 -20.26
CA HIS A 206 -5.70 -2.31 -19.44
C HIS A 206 -4.61 -2.99 -18.65
N PHE A 207 -4.78 -3.03 -17.34
CA PHE A 207 -3.87 -3.74 -16.46
C PHE A 207 -4.66 -4.32 -15.31
N CYS A 208 -4.05 -5.29 -14.66
CA CYS A 208 -4.56 -5.82 -13.41
C CYS A 208 -3.47 -5.76 -12.35
N PHE A 209 -3.92 -5.53 -11.14
CA PHE A 209 -3.15 -5.51 -9.91
C PHE A 209 -3.56 -6.71 -9.06
N GLU A 210 -2.55 -7.33 -8.47
CA GLU A 210 -2.66 -8.47 -7.56
C GLU A 210 -1.77 -8.20 -6.36
N SER A 211 -2.31 -8.38 -5.16
CA SER A 211 -1.57 -8.24 -3.91
C SER A 211 -2.03 -9.26 -2.89
N HIS A 212 -1.07 -9.79 -2.13
CA HIS A 212 -1.26 -10.77 -1.07
C HIS A 212 -0.57 -10.27 0.19
N ALA A 213 -1.31 -10.07 1.27
CA ALA A 213 -0.76 -9.64 2.55
C ALA A 213 -1.41 -10.39 3.72
N HIS A 214 -0.80 -10.24 4.89
CA HIS A 214 -1.31 -10.82 6.13
C HIS A 214 -1.52 -9.74 7.20
N PHE A 215 -2.50 -9.97 8.06
CA PHE A 215 -2.76 -9.11 9.21
C PHE A 215 -3.15 -9.97 10.42
N VAL A 216 -2.93 -9.46 11.63
CA VAL A 216 -3.47 -10.07 12.85
C VAL A 216 -4.77 -9.39 13.20
N TYR A 217 -5.86 -10.15 13.21
CA TYR A 217 -7.18 -9.62 13.49
C TYR A 217 -7.31 -9.12 14.95
N ARG A 218 -7.93 -7.95 15.09
CA ARG A 218 -8.33 -7.35 16.37
C ARG A 218 -9.75 -6.82 16.22
N PRO A 219 -10.57 -6.88 17.28
CA PRO A 219 -11.92 -6.31 17.24
C PRO A 219 -11.92 -4.83 16.83
N GLY A 220 -12.94 -4.42 16.07
CA GLY A 220 -13.11 -3.07 15.52
C GLY A 220 -12.33 -2.82 14.22
N MET A 221 -11.75 -3.86 13.61
CA MET A 221 -11.04 -3.71 12.35
C MET A 221 -11.99 -3.49 11.17
N GLN A 222 -11.58 -2.61 10.26
CA GLN A 222 -12.34 -2.23 9.09
C GLN A 222 -11.41 -2.10 7.89
N PHE A 223 -11.93 -2.47 6.74
CA PHE A 223 -11.25 -2.28 5.46
C PHE A 223 -12.21 -1.62 4.48
N SER A 224 -11.70 -0.64 3.74
CA SER A 224 -12.44 0.05 2.68
C SER A 224 -11.58 0.18 1.44
N PHE A 225 -12.23 -0.01 0.30
CA PHE A 225 -11.65 0.18 -1.02
C PHE A 225 -12.62 1.05 -1.82
N ARG A 226 -12.14 2.13 -2.40
CA ARG A 226 -12.84 2.85 -3.46
C ARG A 226 -12.06 2.69 -4.74
N GLY A 227 -12.72 2.37 -5.83
CA GLY A 227 -12.09 2.53 -7.14
C GLY A 227 -12.89 1.97 -8.28
N ASP A 228 -12.22 1.93 -9.42
CA ASP A 228 -12.73 1.43 -10.68
C ASP A 228 -11.65 0.76 -11.53
N ASP A 229 -11.91 -0.27 -12.34
CA ASP A 229 -13.15 -1.02 -12.59
C ASP A 229 -13.34 -2.21 -11.65
N ASP A 230 -12.93 -3.41 -12.08
CA ASP A 230 -13.20 -4.64 -11.36
C ASP A 230 -12.34 -4.72 -10.12
N ILE A 231 -12.97 -4.80 -8.95
CA ILE A 231 -12.29 -4.94 -7.68
C ILE A 231 -12.87 -6.11 -6.91
N TRP A 232 -11.99 -7.02 -6.50
CA TRP A 232 -12.31 -8.15 -5.63
C TRP A 232 -11.32 -8.20 -4.49
N VAL A 233 -11.82 -8.12 -3.26
CA VAL A 233 -11.00 -8.26 -2.05
C VAL A 233 -11.46 -9.50 -1.30
N PHE A 234 -10.52 -10.40 -1.04
CA PHE A 234 -10.75 -11.61 -0.25
C PHE A 234 -10.10 -11.44 1.12
N ILE A 235 -10.82 -11.79 2.17
CA ILE A 235 -10.28 -11.90 3.53
C ILE A 235 -10.51 -13.33 3.98
N ASP A 236 -9.47 -13.97 4.49
CA ASP A 236 -9.53 -15.39 4.88
C ASP A 236 -10.09 -16.26 3.73
N ASN A 237 -9.58 -16.05 2.52
CA ASN A 237 -9.97 -16.74 1.28
C ASN A 237 -11.45 -16.62 0.87
N ARG A 238 -12.24 -15.75 1.51
CA ARG A 238 -13.64 -15.48 1.15
C ARG A 238 -13.81 -14.04 0.70
N LEU A 239 -14.62 -13.83 -0.33
CA LEU A 239 -14.92 -12.53 -0.93
C LEU A 239 -15.55 -11.59 0.12
N ALA A 240 -14.83 -10.51 0.43
CA ALA A 240 -15.20 -9.48 1.39
C ALA A 240 -15.68 -8.19 0.72
N VAL A 241 -15.10 -7.84 -0.45
CA VAL A 241 -15.55 -6.74 -1.30
C VAL A 241 -15.71 -7.27 -2.72
N ASP A 242 -16.89 -7.06 -3.31
CA ASP A 242 -17.21 -7.43 -4.68
C ASP A 242 -17.74 -6.20 -5.42
N LEU A 243 -16.83 -5.55 -6.14
CA LEU A 243 -17.11 -4.46 -7.06
C LEU A 243 -16.62 -4.87 -8.46
N GLY A 244 -17.03 -6.05 -8.94
CA GLY A 244 -16.77 -6.44 -10.31
C GLY A 244 -17.47 -5.54 -11.32
N GLY A 245 -17.05 -5.58 -12.58
CA GLY A 245 -17.69 -4.84 -13.67
C GLY A 245 -17.01 -3.50 -13.98
N THR A 246 -17.41 -2.91 -15.10
CA THR A 246 -16.83 -1.65 -15.60
C THR A 246 -17.67 -0.47 -15.12
N HIS A 247 -17.21 0.24 -14.10
CA HIS A 247 -17.98 1.30 -13.41
C HIS A 247 -17.06 2.40 -12.92
N MET A 248 -17.54 3.65 -12.80
CA MET A 248 -16.75 4.72 -12.15
C MET A 248 -16.44 4.35 -10.69
N ALA A 249 -15.47 5.04 -10.09
CA ALA A 249 -15.01 4.75 -8.74
C ALA A 249 -16.15 4.57 -7.74
N ALA A 250 -16.30 3.33 -7.25
CA ALA A 250 -17.36 2.92 -6.32
C ALA A 250 -16.76 2.52 -4.97
N PRO A 251 -17.41 2.86 -3.84
CA PRO A 251 -16.93 2.49 -2.51
C PRO A 251 -17.37 1.06 -2.12
N GLY A 252 -16.46 0.31 -1.53
CA GLY A 252 -16.65 -0.99 -0.91
C GLY A 252 -16.10 -0.98 0.52
N TYR A 253 -16.82 -1.60 1.44
CA TYR A 253 -16.49 -1.59 2.87
C TYR A 253 -16.77 -2.95 3.51
N VAL A 254 -15.91 -3.35 4.43
CA VAL A 254 -16.11 -4.54 5.27
C VAL A 254 -15.77 -4.21 6.74
N ASN A 255 -16.72 -4.51 7.63
CA ASN A 255 -16.50 -4.58 9.07
C ASN A 255 -16.05 -6.01 9.44
N LEU A 256 -14.82 -6.17 9.92
CA LEU A 256 -14.26 -7.49 10.20
C LEU A 256 -14.89 -8.17 11.43
N ASP A 257 -15.56 -7.41 12.31
CA ASP A 257 -16.31 -7.96 13.45
C ASP A 257 -17.55 -8.75 13.00
N GLU A 258 -18.12 -8.38 11.86
CA GLU A 258 -19.32 -8.97 11.28
C GLU A 258 -19.01 -9.96 10.14
N PHE A 259 -17.81 -9.86 9.57
CA PHE A 259 -17.38 -10.67 8.46
C PHE A 259 -17.12 -12.13 8.86
N LYS A 260 -17.48 -13.05 7.96
CA LYS A 260 -17.19 -14.48 8.09
C LYS A 260 -16.26 -14.89 6.97
N GLY A 261 -15.04 -15.27 7.31
CA GLY A 261 -14.07 -15.84 6.38
C GLY A 261 -14.43 -17.25 5.93
N ALA A 262 -13.56 -17.90 5.16
CA ALA A 262 -13.77 -19.26 4.71
C ALA A 262 -13.87 -20.26 5.88
N GLN A 263 -13.27 -19.97 7.04
CA GLN A 263 -13.39 -20.83 8.23
C GLN A 263 -14.41 -20.33 9.28
N GLY A 264 -15.20 -19.32 8.96
CA GLY A 264 -16.23 -18.75 9.84
C GLY A 264 -15.83 -17.40 10.45
N ASN A 265 -16.28 -17.12 11.67
CA ASN A 265 -16.01 -15.84 12.32
C ASN A 265 -14.50 -15.65 12.58
N LEU A 266 -14.00 -14.43 12.40
CA LEU A 266 -12.61 -14.11 12.71
C LEU A 266 -12.35 -14.15 14.23
N VAL A 267 -11.17 -14.63 14.63
CA VAL A 267 -10.77 -14.83 16.04
C VAL A 267 -9.62 -13.90 16.38
N ALA A 268 -9.81 -13.05 17.40
CA ALA A 268 -8.83 -12.06 17.81
C ALA A 268 -7.44 -12.68 18.09
N GLY A 269 -6.39 -12.03 17.61
CA GLY A 269 -5.00 -12.48 17.75
C GLY A 269 -4.56 -13.51 16.71
N LYS A 270 -5.46 -14.07 15.89
CA LYS A 270 -5.08 -14.91 14.76
C LYS A 270 -4.65 -14.08 13.55
N THR A 271 -3.74 -14.63 12.76
CA THR A 271 -3.34 -14.09 11.47
C THR A 271 -4.31 -14.55 10.38
N TYR A 272 -4.68 -13.64 9.49
CA TYR A 272 -5.53 -13.89 8.33
C TYR A 272 -4.92 -13.27 7.07
N ASP A 273 -5.27 -13.85 5.93
CA ASP A 273 -4.89 -13.36 4.61
C ASP A 273 -5.84 -12.25 4.16
N ILE A 274 -5.29 -11.26 3.45
CA ILE A 274 -6.04 -10.32 2.63
C ILE A 274 -5.43 -10.33 1.22
N ASP A 275 -6.26 -10.63 0.23
CA ASP A 275 -5.88 -10.72 -1.17
C ASP A 275 -6.70 -9.70 -1.97
N ILE A 276 -6.02 -8.79 -2.67
CA ILE A 276 -6.66 -7.70 -3.42
C ILE A 276 -6.39 -7.91 -4.90
N PHE A 277 -7.47 -7.97 -5.67
CA PHE A 277 -7.46 -8.05 -7.13
C PHE A 277 -8.19 -6.86 -7.68
N PHE A 278 -7.54 -6.20 -8.63
CA PHE A 278 -8.05 -5.00 -9.24
C PHE A 278 -7.74 -5.05 -10.74
N CYS A 279 -8.67 -4.76 -11.62
CA CYS A 279 -8.40 -4.60 -13.05
C CYS A 279 -9.01 -3.31 -13.56
N ASP A 280 -8.20 -2.50 -14.23
CA ASP A 280 -8.71 -1.40 -15.04
C ASP A 280 -8.94 -1.93 -16.46
N ARG A 281 -10.20 -1.95 -16.89
CA ARG A 281 -10.59 -2.38 -18.25
C ARG A 281 -11.07 -1.18 -19.07
N ARG A 282 -10.80 0.05 -18.60
CA ARG A 282 -11.02 1.30 -19.31
C ARG A 282 -9.71 1.96 -19.72
N THR A 283 -9.85 2.91 -20.64
CA THR A 283 -8.72 3.57 -21.33
C THR A 283 -8.12 4.75 -20.58
N ASP A 284 -8.84 5.21 -19.56
CA ASP A 284 -8.49 6.33 -18.73
C ASP A 284 -9.10 6.14 -17.33
N MET A 285 -8.66 6.98 -16.40
CA MET A 285 -9.39 7.19 -15.15
C MET A 285 -9.29 6.08 -14.10
N SER A 286 -8.20 5.31 -14.07
CA SER A 286 -7.90 4.41 -12.95
C SER A 286 -7.70 5.13 -11.62
N ASN A 287 -8.65 5.01 -10.70
CA ASN A 287 -8.53 5.63 -9.39
C ASN A 287 -8.79 4.60 -8.31
N ILE A 288 -7.83 4.44 -7.39
CA ILE A 288 -8.03 3.60 -6.22
C ILE A 288 -7.69 4.37 -4.95
N ARG A 289 -8.48 4.13 -3.92
CA ARG A 289 -8.19 4.52 -2.54
C ARG A 289 -8.44 3.32 -1.64
N ILE A 290 -7.48 2.98 -0.81
CA ILE A 290 -7.58 1.91 0.16
C ILE A 290 -7.39 2.55 1.53
N SER A 291 -8.35 2.35 2.44
CA SER A 291 -8.25 2.86 3.81
C SER A 291 -8.61 1.77 4.81
N THR A 292 -7.76 1.56 5.81
CA THR A 292 -7.92 0.50 6.79
C THR A 292 -7.24 0.82 8.13
N ASN A 293 -7.75 0.31 9.23
CA ASN A 293 -7.04 0.30 10.52
C ASN A 293 -6.29 -1.03 10.76
N MET A 294 -6.26 -1.91 9.76
CA MET A 294 -5.47 -3.14 9.77
C MET A 294 -4.00 -2.81 9.61
N TYR A 295 -3.15 -3.49 10.39
CA TYR A 295 -1.71 -3.45 10.17
C TYR A 295 -1.32 -4.60 9.24
N LEU A 296 -1.15 -4.28 7.95
CA LEU A 296 -0.62 -5.20 6.94
C LEU A 296 0.86 -5.45 7.27
N GLN A 297 1.15 -6.65 7.76
CA GLN A 297 2.43 -6.93 8.41
C GLN A 297 3.58 -6.96 7.40
N GLN A 298 4.51 -6.00 7.53
CA GLN A 298 5.88 -6.15 7.05
C GLN A 298 6.81 -6.24 8.26
N LYS A 299 7.16 -7.46 8.69
CA LYS A 299 8.03 -7.64 9.85
C LYS A 299 9.46 -7.27 9.49
N LYS A 300 9.91 -6.11 9.95
CA LYS A 300 11.31 -5.69 9.82
C LYS A 300 12.09 -6.21 11.02
N SER A 301 13.25 -6.78 10.75
CA SER A 301 14.15 -7.37 11.73
C SER A 301 15.55 -6.83 11.47
N LEU A 302 16.24 -6.43 12.54
CA LEU A 302 17.63 -6.02 12.49
C LEU A 302 18.43 -6.96 13.39
N THR A 303 19.30 -7.74 12.77
CA THR A 303 20.20 -8.66 13.47
C THR A 303 21.63 -8.15 13.36
N VAL A 304 22.39 -8.41 14.43
CA VAL A 304 23.79 -8.03 14.53
C VAL A 304 24.54 -9.26 15.03
N SER A 305 25.55 -9.70 14.29
CA SER A 305 26.38 -10.86 14.61
C SER A 305 27.79 -10.41 14.96
N LYS A 306 28.31 -10.86 16.10
CA LYS A 306 29.66 -10.50 16.57
C LYS A 306 30.66 -11.53 16.09
N LYS A 307 31.74 -11.09 15.43
CA LYS A 307 32.85 -11.96 14.99
C LYS A 307 34.19 -11.38 15.45
N LYS A 308 35.00 -12.22 16.10
CA LYS A 308 36.38 -11.87 16.48
C LYS A 308 37.31 -12.07 15.30
N THR A 309 38.14 -11.09 15.00
CA THR A 309 39.15 -11.16 13.94
C THR A 309 40.44 -11.81 14.45
N ALA A 310 41.32 -12.20 13.52
CA ALA A 310 42.64 -12.75 13.86
C ALA A 310 43.53 -11.77 14.64
N SER A 311 43.30 -10.45 14.51
CA SER A 311 44.01 -9.41 15.27
C SER A 311 43.43 -9.16 16.67
N GLY A 312 42.38 -9.90 17.06
CA GLY A 312 41.72 -9.76 18.36
C GLY A 312 40.66 -8.66 18.42
N THR A 313 40.39 -7.97 17.31
CA THR A 313 39.33 -6.96 17.19
C THR A 313 37.97 -7.61 16.93
N TYR A 314 36.88 -6.86 17.08
CA TYR A 314 35.54 -7.36 16.80
C TYR A 314 34.92 -6.61 15.62
N THR A 315 34.50 -7.40 14.63
CA THR A 315 33.66 -6.96 13.52
C THR A 315 32.22 -7.36 13.83
N TYR A 316 31.28 -6.49 13.47
CA TYR A 316 29.86 -6.80 13.63
C TYR A 316 29.20 -6.92 12.26
N GLY A 317 28.68 -8.10 11.93
CA GLY A 317 27.88 -8.31 10.73
C GLY A 317 26.47 -7.79 10.96
N VAL A 318 26.06 -6.80 10.17
CA VAL A 318 24.72 -6.21 10.23
C VAL A 318 23.86 -6.84 9.13
N CYS A 319 22.71 -7.35 9.52
CA CYS A 319 21.72 -7.88 8.58
C CYS A 319 20.36 -7.25 8.86
N TYR A 320 19.70 -6.79 7.81
CA TYR A 320 18.36 -6.25 7.84
C TYR A 320 17.45 -7.20 7.09
N SER A 321 16.49 -7.78 7.79
CA SER A 321 15.51 -8.69 7.21
C SER A 321 14.16 -8.00 7.15
N VAL A 322 13.48 -8.11 6.02
CA VAL A 322 12.09 -7.71 5.89
C VAL A 322 11.30 -8.97 5.59
N ASN A 323 10.30 -9.25 6.41
CA ASN A 323 9.20 -10.07 5.96
C ASN A 323 8.46 -9.21 4.95
N ASN A 324 8.76 -9.47 3.68
CA ASN A 324 8.22 -8.84 2.51
C ASN A 324 6.78 -9.29 2.21
N GLY A 325 6.07 -9.95 3.15
CA GLY A 325 4.64 -10.20 3.01
C GLY A 325 3.92 -8.92 2.59
N GLY A 326 3.23 -8.95 1.45
CA GLY A 326 2.62 -7.77 0.84
C GLY A 326 3.48 -6.96 -0.14
N SER A 327 4.79 -7.23 -0.29
CA SER A 327 5.62 -6.58 -1.32
C SER A 327 5.53 -7.33 -2.65
N CYS A 328 5.74 -6.59 -3.74
CA CYS A 328 5.70 -7.22 -5.05
C CYS A 328 6.83 -8.25 -5.24
N ALA A 329 8.02 -8.00 -4.68
CA ALA A 329 9.13 -8.95 -4.77
C ALA A 329 8.80 -10.30 -4.10
N ALA A 330 8.06 -10.29 -2.98
CA ALA A 330 7.57 -11.52 -2.36
C ALA A 330 6.51 -12.21 -3.23
N ALA A 331 5.60 -11.44 -3.82
CA ALA A 331 4.57 -11.98 -4.72
C ALA A 331 5.18 -12.70 -5.94
N LEU A 332 6.27 -12.17 -6.52
CA LEU A 332 6.91 -12.78 -7.69
C LEU A 332 7.82 -13.97 -7.35
N ASN A 333 8.57 -13.89 -6.25
CA ASN A 333 9.64 -14.87 -5.97
C ASN A 333 9.28 -15.86 -4.85
N GLY A 334 8.10 -15.73 -4.23
CA GLY A 334 7.71 -16.49 -3.04
C GLY A 334 8.62 -16.24 -1.82
N SER A 335 9.51 -15.26 -1.89
CA SER A 335 10.43 -14.93 -0.81
C SER A 335 9.77 -13.94 0.14
N GLU A 336 8.98 -14.49 1.06
CA GLU A 336 8.38 -13.70 2.13
C GLU A 336 9.41 -13.11 3.08
N ASN A 337 10.64 -13.65 3.16
CA ASN A 337 11.68 -13.12 4.03
C ASN A 337 12.94 -12.85 3.22
N VAL A 338 13.22 -11.58 2.96
CA VAL A 338 14.47 -11.14 2.35
C VAL A 338 15.38 -10.64 3.45
N GLU A 339 16.53 -11.28 3.62
CA GLU A 339 17.61 -10.82 4.48
C GLU A 339 18.73 -10.24 3.62
N THR A 340 19.16 -9.03 3.96
CA THR A 340 20.27 -8.34 3.28
C THR A 340 21.32 -7.98 4.32
N CYS A 341 22.58 -8.29 4.04
CA CYS A 341 23.67 -8.16 5.01
C CYS A 341 24.84 -7.36 4.46
N GLY A 342 25.54 -6.66 5.37
CA GLY A 342 26.79 -5.97 5.04
C GLY A 342 26.65 -5.06 3.83
N ASN A 343 27.58 -5.16 2.88
CA ASN A 343 27.69 -4.20 1.77
C ASN A 343 26.51 -4.24 0.80
N GLU A 344 25.71 -5.31 0.81
CA GLU A 344 24.47 -5.40 0.03
C GLU A 344 23.38 -4.44 0.57
N LEU A 345 23.50 -3.95 1.80
CA LEU A 345 22.57 -2.95 2.35
C LEU A 345 22.62 -1.64 1.53
N ALA A 346 23.82 -1.24 1.10
CA ALA A 346 24.02 0.00 0.35
C ALA A 346 23.38 -0.03 -1.04
N SER A 347 23.35 -1.20 -1.71
CA SER A 347 22.72 -1.33 -3.04
C SER A 347 21.19 -1.20 -2.98
N LEU A 348 20.59 -1.40 -1.80
CA LEU A 348 19.16 -1.22 -1.54
C LEU A 348 18.83 0.14 -0.88
N GLY A 349 19.81 1.06 -0.77
CA GLY A 349 19.62 2.35 -0.10
C GLY A 349 19.40 2.24 1.42
N LEU A 350 19.66 1.07 2.02
CA LEU A 350 19.53 0.83 3.45
C LEU A 350 20.77 1.36 4.17
N THR A 351 20.70 2.58 4.70
CA THR A 351 21.84 3.22 5.36
C THR A 351 21.77 3.06 6.89
N PRO A 352 22.74 2.38 7.53
CA PRO A 352 22.76 2.24 8.98
C PRO A 352 23.13 3.53 9.69
N SER A 353 22.37 3.87 10.73
CA SER A 353 22.65 4.96 11.67
C SER A 353 23.07 4.38 13.02
N TYR A 354 24.08 4.97 13.65
CA TYR A 354 24.61 4.49 14.93
C TYR A 354 24.46 5.52 16.03
N TYR A 355 24.13 5.06 17.23
CA TYR A 355 23.92 5.87 18.41
C TYR A 355 24.75 5.34 19.57
N LEU A 356 25.50 6.24 20.21
CA LEU A 356 26.17 5.98 21.48
C LEU A 356 25.36 6.61 22.61
N VAL A 357 25.06 5.82 23.64
CA VAL A 357 24.22 6.24 24.75
C VAL A 357 24.92 5.96 26.07
N SER A 358 24.82 6.89 27.02
CA SER A 358 25.18 6.63 28.40
C SER A 358 24.06 5.82 29.08
N GLY A 359 24.39 4.65 29.59
CA GLY A 359 23.44 3.68 30.16
C GLY A 359 23.05 2.56 29.19
N GLY A 360 21.90 1.94 29.44
CA GLY A 360 21.45 0.70 28.79
C GLY A 360 20.29 0.84 27.81
N THR A 361 19.68 2.01 27.68
CA THR A 361 18.43 2.19 26.92
C THR A 361 18.60 3.32 25.92
N LEU A 362 18.12 3.13 24.68
CA LEU A 362 18.19 4.16 23.65
C LEU A 362 17.15 5.26 23.91
N ASP A 363 17.62 6.44 24.29
CA ASP A 363 16.85 7.69 24.24
C ASP A 363 17.52 8.62 23.22
N LYS A 364 16.91 8.77 22.04
CA LYS A 364 17.45 9.57 20.94
C LYS A 364 17.65 11.05 21.29
N SER A 365 16.96 11.58 22.30
CA SER A 365 17.13 12.97 22.73
C SER A 365 18.45 13.22 23.46
N THR A 366 19.04 12.18 24.03
CA THR A 366 20.31 12.22 24.78
C THR A 366 21.43 11.43 24.11
N ALA A 367 21.08 10.59 23.14
CA ALA A 367 22.03 9.78 22.39
C ALA A 367 22.94 10.64 21.52
N LYS A 368 24.23 10.31 21.50
CA LYS A 368 25.18 10.86 20.54
C LYS A 368 25.08 10.06 19.24
N MET A 369 24.62 10.69 18.17
CA MET A 369 24.70 10.13 16.84
C MET A 369 26.16 10.05 16.39
N LEU A 370 26.58 8.90 15.87
CA LEU A 370 27.94 8.66 15.37
C LEU A 370 28.01 8.95 13.86
N THR A 371 29.13 9.48 13.40
CA THR A 371 29.33 9.88 12.00
C THR A 371 29.73 8.69 11.15
N ALA A 372 29.01 8.42 10.06
CA ALA A 372 29.41 7.43 9.06
C ALA A 372 30.65 7.91 8.28
N GLY A 373 31.53 6.98 7.90
CA GLY A 373 32.79 7.28 7.21
C GLY A 373 33.97 7.62 8.14
N GLU A 374 33.77 7.58 9.47
CA GLU A 374 34.77 8.02 10.45
C GLU A 374 35.02 7.00 11.57
N VAL A 375 36.18 7.13 12.22
CA VAL A 375 36.46 6.48 13.50
C VAL A 375 35.98 7.37 14.64
N ASN A 376 34.83 7.00 15.19
CA ASN A 376 34.15 7.70 16.27
C ASN A 376 34.74 7.34 17.62
N VAL A 377 34.84 8.33 18.51
CA VAL A 377 35.29 8.17 19.91
C VAL A 377 36.55 7.30 20.06
N GLY A 378 37.44 7.34 19.07
CA GLY A 378 38.72 6.61 19.02
C GLY A 378 38.64 5.12 18.68
N GLY A 379 37.52 4.45 18.95
CA GLY A 379 37.42 2.99 18.85
C GLY A 379 36.17 2.45 18.13
N ILE A 380 35.22 3.28 17.74
CA ILE A 380 34.06 2.85 16.95
C ILE A 380 34.28 3.24 15.50
N ASP A 381 34.75 2.30 14.70
CA ASP A 381 35.08 2.52 13.29
C ASP A 381 33.87 2.24 12.40
N LEU A 382 33.35 3.33 11.83
CA LEU A 382 32.21 3.34 10.90
C LEU A 382 32.64 3.79 9.51
N THR A 383 33.92 3.60 9.14
CA THR A 383 34.39 3.85 7.77
C THR A 383 33.58 3.05 6.75
N ASP A 384 33.20 1.82 7.11
CA ASP A 384 32.11 1.08 6.49
C ASP A 384 30.98 0.86 7.51
N PRO A 385 29.89 1.65 7.45
CA PRO A 385 28.79 1.53 8.39
C PRO A 385 27.99 0.23 8.22
N SER A 386 28.20 -0.54 7.15
CA SER A 386 27.54 -1.85 6.97
C SER A 386 28.31 -2.99 7.64
N VAL A 387 29.59 -2.77 7.95
CA VAL A 387 30.47 -3.72 8.62
C VAL A 387 31.29 -2.99 9.71
N PRO A 388 30.63 -2.46 10.76
CA PRO A 388 31.30 -1.66 11.78
C PRO A 388 32.33 -2.49 12.56
N MET A 389 33.44 -1.85 12.90
CA MET A 389 34.50 -2.44 13.70
C MET A 389 34.62 -1.72 15.04
N ILE A 390 34.80 -2.49 16.12
CA ILE A 390 34.97 -1.93 17.45
C ILE A 390 36.32 -2.34 18.05
N TYR A 391 37.10 -1.32 18.38
CA TYR A 391 38.42 -1.38 19.02
C TYR A 391 38.30 -0.90 20.47
N TYR A 392 38.08 -1.83 21.39
CA TYR A 392 37.80 -1.52 22.80
C TYR A 392 38.95 -0.77 23.47
N ASP A 393 40.18 -1.15 23.16
CA ASP A 393 41.43 -0.56 23.68
C ASP A 393 41.67 0.89 23.21
N LYS A 394 40.89 1.36 22.23
CA LYS A 394 41.03 2.70 21.64
C LYS A 394 39.89 3.65 21.98
N MET A 395 38.88 3.20 22.74
CA MET A 395 37.73 4.02 23.11
C MET A 395 38.13 5.19 24.01
N LYS A 396 37.69 6.39 23.64
CA LYS A 396 37.91 7.65 24.37
C LYS A 396 36.60 8.15 24.94
N LEU A 397 36.17 7.55 26.04
CA LEU A 397 34.94 7.87 26.75
C LEU A 397 35.21 8.04 28.24
N ALA A 398 34.38 8.84 28.90
CA ALA A 398 34.44 8.99 30.34
C ALA A 398 34.05 7.66 31.04
N PRO A 399 34.55 7.42 32.27
CA PRO A 399 34.11 6.30 33.08
C PRO A 399 32.59 6.26 33.20
N GLY A 400 32.02 5.06 33.15
CA GLY A 400 30.57 4.84 33.20
C GLY A 400 30.10 3.71 32.29
N ARG A 401 28.78 3.51 32.28
CA ARG A 401 28.11 2.51 31.45
C ARG A 401 27.68 3.13 30.13
N TRP A 402 27.92 2.43 29.04
CA TRP A 402 27.67 2.87 27.67
C TRP A 402 27.02 1.76 26.86
N SER A 403 26.20 2.14 25.88
CA SER A 403 25.62 1.22 24.91
C SER A 403 25.71 1.77 23.50
N ILE A 404 25.93 0.89 22.53
CA ILE A 404 25.88 1.21 21.11
C ILE A 404 24.61 0.61 20.53
N PHE A 405 23.85 1.44 19.82
CA PHE A 405 22.67 1.03 19.08
C PHE A 405 22.87 1.31 17.60
N ILE A 406 22.24 0.48 16.78
CA ILE A 406 22.13 0.64 15.34
C ILE A 406 20.65 0.82 14.98
N GLU A 407 20.39 1.64 13.97
CA GLU A 407 19.09 1.84 13.37
C GLU A 407 19.17 1.74 11.85
N ILE A 408 18.26 0.97 11.26
CA ILE A 408 17.99 0.96 9.82
C ILE A 408 16.47 1.07 9.65
N ASN A 409 16.00 2.05 8.88
CA ASN A 409 14.56 2.25 8.62
C ASN A 409 13.67 2.19 9.88
N LYS A 410 14.08 2.88 10.95
CA LYS A 410 13.42 2.93 12.28
C LYS A 410 13.43 1.60 13.07
N SER A 411 13.99 0.52 12.51
CA SER A 411 14.25 -0.70 13.27
C SER A 411 15.53 -0.53 14.05
N THR A 412 15.47 -0.67 15.36
CA THR A 412 16.62 -0.47 16.26
C THR A 412 17.09 -1.77 16.87
N LYS A 413 18.40 -1.92 17.01
CA LYS A 413 19.03 -3.04 17.72
C LYS A 413 20.17 -2.53 18.58
N LYS A 414 20.25 -3.04 19.81
CA LYS A 414 21.42 -2.84 20.65
C LYS A 414 22.54 -3.77 20.15
N ILE A 415 23.69 -3.20 19.85
CA ILE A 415 24.89 -3.97 19.49
C ILE A 415 25.52 -4.54 20.75
N MET A 416 25.74 -3.68 21.75
CA MET A 416 26.38 -4.06 23.00
C MET A 416 26.12 -3.04 24.11
N THR A 417 26.33 -3.48 25.35
CA THR A 417 26.50 -2.62 26.52
C THR A 417 27.87 -2.93 27.15
N PHE A 418 28.57 -1.89 27.61
CA PHE A 418 29.88 -2.01 28.23
C PHE A 418 30.06 -0.94 29.31
N THR A 419 31.04 -1.15 30.18
CA THR A 419 31.48 -0.22 31.21
C THR A 419 32.93 0.17 30.98
N ILE A 420 33.24 1.43 31.30
CA ILE A 420 34.61 1.95 31.38
C ILE A 420 34.84 2.33 32.84
N ASP A 421 35.86 1.74 33.45
CA ASP A 421 36.23 2.05 34.84
C ASP A 421 37.01 3.38 34.95
N GLU A 422 37.37 3.78 36.18
CA GLU A 422 38.12 5.01 36.43
C GLU A 422 39.54 5.01 35.83
N ASN A 423 40.09 3.84 35.52
CA ASN A 423 41.40 3.65 34.90
C ASN A 423 41.31 3.57 33.36
N GLY A 424 40.10 3.64 32.78
CA GLY A 424 39.87 3.49 31.35
C GLY A 424 39.81 2.03 30.89
N THR A 425 39.73 1.06 31.81
CA THR A 425 39.57 -0.36 31.51
C THR A 425 38.16 -0.62 31.00
N PHE A 426 38.06 -1.35 29.91
CA PHE A 426 36.82 -1.74 29.28
C PHE A 426 36.34 -3.11 29.79
N GLU A 427 35.06 -3.21 30.17
CA GLU A 427 34.39 -4.47 30.47
C GLU A 427 33.06 -4.55 29.72
N GLU A 428 32.85 -5.62 28.94
CA GLU A 428 31.60 -5.84 28.23
C GLU A 428 30.57 -6.50 29.14
N GLU A 429 29.33 -6.00 29.14
CA GLU A 429 28.23 -6.67 29.83
C GLU A 429 27.70 -7.81 28.95
N ILE A 430 28.05 -9.05 29.29
CA ILE A 430 27.53 -10.24 28.60
C ILE A 430 26.08 -10.46 29.05
N SER A 431 25.14 -10.32 28.13
CA SER A 431 23.74 -10.70 28.36
C SER A 431 23.58 -12.22 28.31
N SER A 432 22.76 -12.80 29.18
CA SER A 432 22.54 -14.25 29.30
C SER A 432 21.83 -14.91 28.11
N SER A 433 21.62 -14.20 27.00
CA SER A 433 21.05 -14.73 25.76
C SER A 433 22.09 -15.10 24.69
N ASP A 434 23.39 -14.90 24.94
CA ASP A 434 24.47 -15.07 23.95
C ASP A 434 25.33 -16.34 24.13
N SER A 435 24.87 -17.33 24.88
CA SER A 435 25.57 -18.63 24.96
C SER A 435 25.29 -19.48 23.72
N GLY A 436 25.90 -19.13 22.59
CA GLY A 436 26.14 -20.08 21.51
C GLY A 436 27.12 -21.15 22.00
N SER A 437 26.67 -22.41 22.06
CA SER A 437 27.46 -23.54 22.54
C SER A 437 28.73 -23.74 21.69
N ASN A 438 29.90 -23.53 22.30
CA ASN A 438 31.12 -24.16 21.84
C ASN A 438 31.09 -25.64 22.23
N GLY A 439 30.66 -26.50 21.30
CA GLY A 439 30.91 -27.95 21.35
C GLY A 439 32.13 -28.25 20.49
N GLY A 440 33.28 -28.42 21.12
CA GLY A 440 34.55 -28.72 20.46
C GLY A 440 34.53 -30.09 19.77
N GLU A 441 35.16 -30.10 18.61
CA GLU A 441 35.57 -31.25 17.82
C GLU A 441 36.55 -32.11 18.65
N LEU A 442 36.20 -33.37 18.88
CA LEU A 442 37.14 -34.41 19.30
C LEU A 442 37.08 -35.55 18.29
N ASP A 443 38.20 -35.71 17.61
CA ASP A 443 38.58 -36.80 16.73
C ASP A 443 38.53 -38.17 17.45
N GLY A 444 38.14 -39.20 16.73
CA GLY A 444 37.90 -40.54 17.26
C GLY A 444 37.48 -41.54 16.19
N SER A 445 38.39 -41.83 15.25
CA SER A 445 38.31 -42.98 14.34
C SER A 445 38.06 -44.30 15.08
N SER A 446 37.03 -45.07 14.68
CA SER A 446 37.15 -46.52 14.51
C SER A 446 36.02 -47.14 13.66
N ASN A 447 36.50 -48.05 12.81
CA ASN A 447 35.90 -48.90 11.79
C ASN A 447 34.72 -49.80 12.26
N SER A 448 33.71 -50.03 11.40
CA SER A 448 33.44 -51.32 10.70
C SER A 448 31.96 -51.68 10.42
N ASN A 449 31.75 -52.14 9.18
CA ASN A 449 30.76 -53.11 8.63
C ASN A 449 29.24 -52.82 8.52
N GLY A 450 28.77 -52.76 7.26
CA GLY A 450 28.05 -53.91 6.65
C GLY A 450 26.67 -53.69 6.00
N GLY A 451 26.58 -53.90 4.67
CA GLY A 451 25.38 -54.32 3.90
C GLY A 451 24.74 -53.23 3.01
N SER A 452 24.97 -53.17 1.68
CA SER A 452 24.31 -53.89 0.55
C SER A 452 22.82 -53.51 0.41
N GLU A 453 22.25 -53.00 -0.69
CA GLU A 453 22.24 -53.41 -2.10
C GLU A 453 21.61 -52.25 -2.93
N GLU A 454 22.25 -51.79 -4.01
CA GLU A 454 21.95 -52.04 -5.43
C GLU A 454 20.97 -51.06 -6.13
N ASN A 455 21.54 -50.38 -7.14
CA ASN A 455 20.91 -49.64 -8.24
C ASN A 455 20.69 -50.61 -9.42
N PRO A 456 19.84 -50.28 -10.41
CA PRO A 456 20.40 -50.03 -11.76
C PRO A 456 19.73 -48.83 -12.48
N VAL A 457 20.49 -47.91 -13.08
CA VAL A 457 21.14 -47.90 -14.42
C VAL A 457 20.25 -47.31 -15.54
N ALA A 458 20.88 -46.38 -16.25
CA ALA A 458 20.41 -45.58 -17.39
C ALA A 458 20.30 -46.35 -18.71
N GLY A 459 19.59 -45.75 -19.68
CA GLY A 459 19.58 -46.15 -21.09
C GLY A 459 19.26 -44.98 -22.01
N SER A 460 20.14 -44.75 -22.98
CA SER A 460 20.20 -43.66 -23.96
C SER A 460 19.67 -44.05 -25.36
N SER A 461 19.16 -43.07 -26.13
CA SER A 461 19.28 -42.92 -27.62
C SER A 461 18.44 -41.68 -28.04
N ALA A 462 18.84 -40.66 -28.81
CA ALA A 462 19.60 -40.46 -30.06
C ALA A 462 18.73 -40.38 -31.34
N SER A 463 18.76 -39.19 -32.01
CA SER A 463 18.71 -38.92 -33.48
C SER A 463 17.36 -39.14 -34.24
N ALA A 464 16.92 -38.40 -35.27
CA ALA A 464 17.41 -37.28 -36.08
C ALA A 464 16.28 -36.72 -37.02
N THR A 465 16.47 -35.48 -37.55
CA THR A 465 16.13 -34.82 -38.86
C THR A 465 15.03 -35.42 -39.80
N GLU A 466 14.26 -34.71 -40.66
CA GLU A 466 14.61 -33.71 -41.69
C GLU A 466 13.34 -33.23 -42.49
N ASP A 467 13.36 -31.97 -43.01
CA ASP A 467 12.83 -31.38 -44.27
C ASP A 467 11.40 -31.51 -44.87
N GLY A 468 10.93 -30.38 -45.46
CA GLY A 468 9.90 -30.33 -46.52
C GLY A 468 9.37 -28.93 -46.91
N LYS A 469 9.56 -28.53 -48.18
CA LYS A 469 9.40 -27.18 -48.81
C LYS A 469 7.98 -26.71 -49.22
N ASN A 470 7.89 -25.38 -49.45
CA ASN A 470 6.91 -24.50 -50.16
C ASN A 470 6.55 -24.95 -51.61
N PRO A 471 5.52 -24.40 -52.35
CA PRO A 471 5.58 -23.04 -52.97
C PRO A 471 4.25 -22.27 -53.32
N GLU A 472 4.43 -20.94 -53.52
CA GLU A 472 3.87 -19.92 -54.46
C GLU A 472 2.40 -19.84 -55.00
N GLY A 473 1.90 -18.59 -55.17
CA GLY A 473 0.83 -18.23 -56.14
C GLY A 473 0.13 -16.84 -56.06
N ALA A 474 0.76 -15.79 -56.63
CA ALA A 474 0.32 -14.58 -57.38
C ALA A 474 -1.06 -13.81 -57.27
N GLU A 475 -0.92 -12.47 -57.29
CA GLU A 475 -1.51 -11.42 -58.17
C GLU A 475 -2.76 -10.53 -57.89
N ASN A 476 -2.60 -9.25 -58.32
CA ASN A 476 -3.52 -8.12 -58.60
C ASN A 476 -4.05 -7.27 -57.40
N GLY A 477 -4.05 -5.93 -57.38
CA GLY A 477 -3.79 -4.87 -58.36
C GLY A 477 -4.90 -3.80 -58.28
N ASN A 478 -4.61 -2.56 -57.84
CA ASN A 478 -5.13 -1.28 -58.37
C ASN A 478 -4.83 -0.08 -57.45
N GLY A 479 -4.44 1.04 -58.06
CA GLY A 479 -4.28 2.34 -57.41
C GLY A 479 -5.48 3.28 -57.63
N ASN A 480 -5.48 4.40 -56.89
CA ASN A 480 -5.79 5.76 -57.34
C ASN A 480 -5.82 6.70 -56.10
N VAL A 481 -5.00 7.75 -56.09
CA VAL A 481 -5.36 9.17 -56.36
C VAL A 481 -5.71 9.93 -55.08
N ASP A 482 -4.72 10.69 -54.62
CA ASP A 482 -4.87 11.99 -53.95
C ASP A 482 -5.59 12.96 -54.92
N PRO A 483 -6.38 13.96 -54.47
CA PRO A 483 -5.71 15.16 -54.01
C PRO A 483 -6.44 16.02 -52.95
N SER A 484 -5.60 16.71 -52.17
CA SER A 484 -5.63 18.17 -51.93
C SER A 484 -6.75 18.79 -51.07
N SER A 485 -6.27 19.41 -49.97
CA SER A 485 -6.48 20.80 -49.57
C SER A 485 -7.90 21.38 -49.51
N SER A 486 -8.29 21.85 -48.33
CA SER A 486 -8.48 23.30 -48.17
C SER A 486 -8.40 23.71 -46.69
N SER A 487 -7.61 24.74 -46.48
CA SER A 487 -7.51 25.54 -45.27
C SER A 487 -8.71 26.47 -45.14
N SER A 488 -9.13 26.75 -43.91
CA SER A 488 -9.56 28.09 -43.52
C SER A 488 -9.42 28.26 -42.02
N LYS A 489 -8.50 29.16 -41.64
CA LYS A 489 -8.47 29.83 -40.35
C LYS A 489 -9.51 30.93 -40.40
N GLU A 490 -10.30 31.10 -39.35
CA GLU A 490 -10.88 32.39 -39.00
C GLU A 490 -10.78 32.63 -37.50
N ASN A 491 -10.23 33.80 -37.17
CA ASN A 491 -10.10 34.37 -35.83
C ASN A 491 -11.44 35.01 -35.41
N GLY A 492 -11.75 34.95 -34.11
CA GLY A 492 -12.78 35.80 -33.50
C GLY A 492 -12.55 35.93 -32.00
N LYS A 493 -11.98 37.09 -31.59
CA LYS A 493 -11.96 37.61 -30.22
C LYS A 493 -13.32 38.22 -29.88
N ASN A 494 -13.72 38.13 -28.61
CA ASN A 494 -14.52 39.07 -27.79
C ASN A 494 -14.85 38.36 -26.46
N ASP A 495 -15.15 38.99 -25.32
CA ASP A 495 -14.63 40.11 -24.55
C ASP A 495 -15.24 39.90 -23.13
N SER A 496 -14.56 40.42 -22.12
CA SER A 496 -14.82 40.56 -20.67
C SER A 496 -16.23 40.39 -20.05
N SER A 497 -16.26 39.90 -18.80
CA SER A 497 -16.78 40.65 -17.64
C SER A 497 -16.39 40.00 -16.29
N ASP A 498 -15.95 40.87 -15.38
CA ASP A 498 -15.56 40.64 -13.99
C ASP A 498 -16.73 40.22 -13.08
N GLU A 499 -16.45 39.39 -12.07
CA GLU A 499 -17.08 39.50 -10.74
C GLU A 499 -16.08 39.04 -9.66
N LYS A 500 -15.82 39.95 -8.72
CA LYS A 500 -14.98 39.78 -7.54
C LYS A 500 -15.85 39.95 -6.29
N ASP A 501 -15.39 39.27 -5.23
CA ASP A 501 -15.61 39.49 -3.79
C ASP A 501 -16.85 38.85 -3.12
N ASP A 502 -16.59 37.87 -2.25
CA ASP A 502 -16.85 38.04 -0.80
C ASP A 502 -16.02 37.01 0.01
N GLU A 503 -14.91 37.50 0.58
CA GLU A 503 -14.09 36.81 1.58
C GLU A 503 -14.71 36.89 2.99
N ASP A 504 -14.36 35.89 3.81
CA ASP A 504 -14.16 35.97 5.27
C ASP A 504 -15.37 36.21 6.20
N ARG A 505 -15.90 35.10 6.75
CA ARG A 505 -16.42 35.07 8.13
C ARG A 505 -15.62 34.07 8.96
N ASN A 506 -14.53 34.59 9.50
CA ASN A 506 -13.66 33.95 10.48
C ASN A 506 -14.42 33.72 11.81
N TYR A 507 -15.06 32.56 11.98
CA TYR A 507 -15.44 32.08 13.31
C TYR A 507 -14.17 31.59 13.99
N ALA A 508 -13.64 32.36 14.94
CA ALA A 508 -12.51 31.94 15.75
C ALA A 508 -12.83 30.58 16.42
N GLU A 509 -12.05 29.56 16.08
CA GLU A 509 -12.23 28.22 16.60
C GLU A 509 -11.96 28.17 18.13
N PRO A 510 -12.72 27.38 18.91
CA PRO A 510 -12.50 27.28 20.35
C PRO A 510 -11.13 26.70 20.67
N THR A 511 -10.25 27.53 21.25
CA THR A 511 -8.97 27.05 21.80
C THR A 511 -9.15 26.70 23.26
N PHE A 512 -8.68 25.51 23.66
CA PHE A 512 -8.59 25.13 25.07
C PHE A 512 -7.17 24.68 25.38
N ARG A 513 -6.81 24.73 26.65
CA ARG A 513 -5.54 24.25 27.17
C ARG A 513 -5.77 23.29 28.33
N VAL A 514 -4.79 22.44 28.60
CA VAL A 514 -4.86 21.51 29.72
C VAL A 514 -3.87 21.92 30.82
N LYS A 515 -4.34 21.91 32.07
CA LYS A 515 -3.53 22.20 33.26
C LYS A 515 -3.53 21.00 34.20
N MET A 516 -2.35 20.51 34.55
CA MET A 516 -2.19 19.46 35.57
C MET A 516 -2.46 20.03 36.96
N VAL A 517 -3.30 19.38 37.76
CA VAL A 517 -3.69 19.91 39.09
C VAL A 517 -3.50 18.92 40.24
N ALA A 518 -3.41 17.61 39.96
CA ALA A 518 -3.08 16.58 40.94
C ALA A 518 -2.59 15.30 40.21
N PRO A 519 -2.07 14.27 40.91
CA PRO A 519 -1.80 12.97 40.29
C PRO A 519 -3.04 12.43 39.54
N PHE A 520 -2.82 11.98 38.31
CA PHE A 520 -3.86 11.51 37.38
C PHE A 520 -5.01 12.51 37.15
N THR A 521 -4.83 13.80 37.46
CA THR A 521 -5.89 14.79 37.40
C THR A 521 -5.45 16.06 36.68
N PHE A 522 -6.25 16.47 35.70
CA PHE A 522 -6.04 17.69 34.95
C PHE A 522 -7.34 18.48 34.81
N VAL A 523 -7.22 19.75 34.43
CA VAL A 523 -8.34 20.65 34.15
C VAL A 523 -8.23 21.08 32.69
N ILE A 524 -9.34 20.93 31.97
CA ILE A 524 -9.55 21.49 30.63
C ILE A 524 -10.02 22.93 30.85
N VAL A 525 -9.26 23.90 30.35
CA VAL A 525 -9.57 25.32 30.46
C VAL A 525 -9.82 25.88 29.06
N PHE A 526 -11.05 26.29 28.77
CA PHE A 526 -11.34 26.95 27.50
C PHE A 526 -10.96 28.43 27.60
N ASN A 527 -10.42 28.97 26.52
CA ASN A 527 -10.01 30.37 26.45
C ASN A 527 -11.19 31.33 26.20
N GLU A 528 -12.40 30.81 25.99
CA GLU A 528 -13.64 31.53 25.68
C GLU A 528 -14.73 31.36 26.77
N GLU A 529 -15.71 32.27 26.79
CA GLU A 529 -16.82 32.24 27.74
C GLU A 529 -17.87 31.19 27.32
N ILE A 530 -17.85 30.02 27.95
CA ILE A 530 -18.61 28.82 27.53
C ILE A 530 -20.13 28.91 27.83
N ALA A 531 -20.57 29.88 28.65
CA ALA A 531 -21.91 29.90 29.25
C ALA A 531 -23.08 29.94 28.23
N SER A 532 -22.83 30.26 26.95
CA SER A 532 -23.84 30.36 25.90
C SER A 532 -23.90 29.17 24.92
N GLN A 533 -22.89 28.29 24.91
CA GLN A 533 -22.86 27.08 24.06
C GLN A 533 -22.07 25.95 24.75
N PRO A 534 -22.73 24.88 25.25
CA PRO A 534 -22.02 23.77 25.89
C PRO A 534 -21.08 23.07 24.91
N LYS A 535 -19.83 22.83 25.32
CA LYS A 535 -18.80 22.17 24.50
C LYS A 535 -18.55 20.75 25.00
N SER A 536 -18.49 19.77 24.10
CA SER A 536 -18.15 18.39 24.45
C SER A 536 -16.64 18.18 24.44
N TYR A 537 -16.13 17.41 25.40
CA TYR A 537 -14.76 16.91 25.39
C TYR A 537 -14.72 15.39 25.46
N GLU A 538 -13.63 14.84 24.92
CA GLU A 538 -13.27 13.42 25.03
C GLU A 538 -11.81 13.32 25.46
N VAL A 539 -11.50 12.30 26.25
CA VAL A 539 -10.16 11.92 26.65
C VAL A 539 -9.96 10.50 26.18
N MET A 540 -8.98 10.31 25.32
CA MET A 540 -8.64 9.03 24.71
C MET A 540 -7.30 8.55 25.22
N ASP A 541 -7.15 7.25 25.42
CA ASP A 541 -5.83 6.66 25.55
C ASP A 541 -5.11 6.60 24.18
N MET A 542 -3.84 6.22 24.17
CA MET A 542 -3.06 6.08 22.93
C MET A 542 -3.50 4.92 22.03
N LEU A 543 -4.46 4.10 22.48
CA LEU A 543 -5.06 3.01 21.71
C LEU A 543 -6.41 3.45 21.10
N GLY A 544 -6.78 4.74 21.25
CA GLY A 544 -7.99 5.33 20.69
C GLY A 544 -9.26 5.07 21.51
N SER A 545 -9.16 4.45 22.68
CA SER A 545 -10.32 4.20 23.54
C SER A 545 -10.68 5.45 24.31
N VAL A 546 -11.94 5.88 24.25
CA VAL A 546 -12.45 7.00 25.06
C VAL A 546 -12.51 6.56 26.52
N VAL A 547 -11.62 7.11 27.34
CA VAL A 547 -11.50 6.80 28.77
C VAL A 547 -12.26 7.80 29.66
N ALA A 548 -12.61 8.97 29.14
CA ALA A 548 -13.53 9.91 29.78
C ALA A 548 -14.16 10.82 28.71
N SER A 549 -15.41 11.23 28.89
CA SER A 549 -16.06 12.24 28.05
C SER A 549 -17.08 13.03 28.86
N GLY A 550 -17.48 14.20 28.34
CA GLY A 550 -18.48 15.04 29.01
C GLY A 550 -18.76 16.34 28.28
N THR A 551 -19.70 17.11 28.84
CA THR A 551 -20.05 18.45 28.36
C THR A 551 -19.64 19.50 29.37
N VAL A 552 -19.04 20.57 28.89
CA VAL A 552 -18.53 21.68 29.69
C VAL A 552 -19.54 22.82 29.67
N SER A 553 -20.00 23.22 30.86
CA SER A 553 -20.90 24.37 31.06
C SER A 553 -20.25 25.53 31.81
N THR A 554 -18.98 25.38 32.21
CA THR A 554 -18.16 26.36 32.94
C THR A 554 -16.78 26.46 32.28
N SER A 555 -16.09 27.60 32.35
CA SER A 555 -14.79 27.82 31.67
C SER A 555 -13.70 26.78 31.99
N GLU A 556 -13.86 26.02 33.08
CA GLU A 556 -12.99 24.93 33.49
C GLU A 556 -13.78 23.63 33.71
N THR A 557 -13.20 22.49 33.33
CA THR A 557 -13.69 21.15 33.67
C THR A 557 -12.57 20.26 34.15
N LYS A 558 -12.75 19.66 35.33
CA LYS A 558 -11.78 18.76 35.94
C LYS A 558 -12.00 17.33 35.44
N VAL A 559 -10.92 16.68 35.00
CA VAL A 559 -10.94 15.30 34.51
C VAL A 559 -9.89 14.47 35.22
N VAL A 560 -10.26 13.24 35.57
CA VAL A 560 -9.38 12.25 36.20
C VAL A 560 -9.05 11.18 35.17
N ALA A 561 -7.78 11.03 34.85
CA ALA A 561 -7.27 9.95 34.02
C ALA A 561 -7.31 8.61 34.79
N PRO A 562 -7.64 7.49 34.14
CA PRO A 562 -7.82 6.20 34.81
C PRO A 562 -6.50 5.56 35.26
N SER A 563 -5.35 5.96 34.68
CA SER A 563 -4.05 5.35 34.96
C SER A 563 -2.89 6.28 34.61
N LYS A 564 -1.67 5.85 34.92
CA LYS A 564 -0.46 6.40 34.27
C LYS A 564 -0.50 6.13 32.77
N GLY A 565 0.01 7.07 31.98
CA GLY A 565 -0.08 6.99 30.53
C GLY A 565 -0.13 8.35 29.84
N THR A 566 -0.18 8.30 28.51
CA THR A 566 -0.44 9.47 27.66
C THR A 566 -1.88 9.41 27.20
N PHE A 567 -2.56 10.55 27.26
CA PHE A 567 -3.95 10.71 26.86
C PHE A 567 -4.10 11.89 25.91
N VAL A 568 -4.98 11.76 24.93
CA VAL A 568 -5.36 12.84 24.01
C VAL A 568 -6.68 13.41 24.51
N VAL A 569 -6.67 14.69 24.87
CA VAL A 569 -7.89 15.44 25.20
C VAL A 569 -8.32 16.15 23.94
N ARG A 570 -9.58 15.98 23.53
CA ARG A 570 -10.15 16.58 22.33
C ARG A 570 -11.42 17.35 22.69
N SER A 571 -11.61 18.51 22.07
CA SER A 571 -12.88 19.23 22.04
C SER A 571 -13.03 19.89 20.68
N GLY A 572 -13.96 19.41 19.86
CA GLY A 572 -14.08 19.82 18.46
C GLY A 572 -12.86 19.41 17.62
N ARG A 573 -12.25 20.37 16.91
CA ARG A 573 -11.05 20.19 16.08
C ARG A 573 -9.72 20.38 16.85
N HIS A 574 -9.75 21.00 18.03
CA HIS A 574 -8.56 21.20 18.85
C HIS A 574 -8.28 19.98 19.74
N HIS A 575 -7.00 19.68 19.95
CA HIS A 575 -6.58 18.61 20.86
C HIS A 575 -5.33 19.02 21.66
N GLU A 576 -5.21 18.44 22.85
CA GLU A 576 -4.08 18.63 23.77
C GLU A 576 -3.63 17.28 24.31
N ILE A 577 -2.33 17.11 24.52
CA ILE A 577 -1.76 15.85 25.02
C ILE A 577 -1.45 15.98 26.51
N VAL A 578 -1.95 15.02 27.30
CA VAL A 578 -1.73 14.94 28.75
C VAL A 578 -0.89 13.71 29.06
N LYS A 579 0.17 13.88 29.85
CA LYS A 579 1.08 12.79 30.23
C LYS A 579 1.18 12.66 31.74
N PHE A 580 0.78 11.51 32.27
CA PHE A 580 0.99 11.12 33.67
C PHE A 580 2.12 10.09 33.74
N LYS A 581 3.21 10.46 34.41
CA LYS A 581 4.40 9.61 34.63
C LYS A 581 4.16 8.60 35.73
#